data_AF-A0A1Q5R467-F1
#
_entry.id   AF-A0A1Q5R467-F1
#
_cell.length_a   1.000
_cell.length_b   1.000
_cell.length_c   1.000
_cell.angle_alpha   90.00
_cell.angle_beta   90.00
_cell.angle_gamma   90.00
#
_symmetry.space_group_name_H-M   'P 1'
#
loop_
_entity.id
_entity.type
_entity.pdbx_description
1 polymer ?
#
loop_
_entity_poly.entity_id
_entity_poly.type
_entity_poly.pdbx_seq_one_letter_code
_entity_poly.pdbx_strand_id
1 'polypeptide(L)'
;MVSLRSLAPPAFALVLGLPAVSHAQSFNDAQKSEIQKIIKDYLVANPELIEEMSAELQKRQAAAEAEKHRVAVQKNPDVIFNSPRGVVIGNRDGDVNFVEFFDYNCPYC
;
A
#
# COMPACT_ATOMS: atom_id res chain seq x y z
N MET A 1 75.03 33.86 -29.42
CA MET A 1 73.84 34.19 -30.23
C MET A 1 73.19 32.88 -30.69
N VAL A 2 71.96 32.67 -30.25
CA VAL A 2 70.91 31.73 -30.69
C VAL A 2 71.31 30.64 -31.70
N SER A 3 71.10 29.37 -31.33
CA SER A 3 70.15 28.55 -32.08
C SER A 3 69.70 27.32 -31.29
N LEU A 4 68.44 27.36 -30.89
CA LEU A 4 67.67 26.35 -30.17
C LEU A 4 67.01 25.44 -31.22
N ARG A 5 67.15 24.11 -31.14
CA ARG A 5 66.14 23.12 -31.61
C ARG A 5 66.56 21.65 -31.47
N SER A 6 65.82 20.92 -30.65
CA SER A 6 65.30 19.55 -30.87
C SER A 6 64.36 19.22 -29.68
N LEU A 7 63.03 19.28 -29.83
CA LEU A 7 62.08 18.17 -30.10
C LEU A 7 62.26 17.00 -29.09
N ALA A 8 61.31 16.51 -28.29
CA ALA A 8 59.84 16.57 -28.12
C ALA A 8 59.52 15.95 -26.71
N PRO A 9 58.28 15.57 -26.28
CA PRO A 9 56.89 15.83 -26.72
C PRO A 9 55.96 16.34 -25.55
N PRO A 10 54.69 16.69 -25.82
CA PRO A 10 53.80 17.30 -24.83
C PRO A 10 53.19 16.27 -23.86
N ALA A 11 53.31 16.51 -22.56
CA ALA A 11 52.51 15.81 -21.55
C ALA A 11 51.09 16.37 -21.56
N PHE A 12 50.24 15.85 -22.45
CA PHE A 12 48.80 16.11 -22.43
C PHE A 12 48.23 15.38 -21.22
N ALA A 13 47.94 16.13 -20.16
CA ALA A 13 47.35 15.60 -18.94
C ALA A 13 45.94 15.06 -19.24
N LEU A 14 45.81 13.73 -19.25
CA LEU A 14 44.54 13.03 -19.37
C LEU A 14 43.80 13.12 -18.02
N VAL A 15 42.96 14.15 -17.85
CA VAL A 15 41.98 14.19 -16.76
C VAL A 15 40.82 13.28 -17.16
N LEU A 16 40.97 11.99 -16.85
CA LEU A 16 39.90 10.99 -16.94
C LEU A 16 38.77 11.39 -15.97
N GLY A 17 37.57 11.51 -16.52
CA GLY A 17 36.36 11.92 -15.81
C GLY A 17 36.11 11.11 -14.55
N LEU A 18 36.04 11.80 -13.42
CA LEU A 18 35.39 11.29 -12.21
C LEU A 18 33.91 11.08 -12.55
N PRO A 19 33.32 9.92 -12.22
CA PRO A 19 31.87 9.76 -12.33
C PRO A 19 31.25 10.78 -11.38
N ALA A 20 30.47 11.72 -11.92
CA ALA A 20 29.65 12.59 -11.10
C ALA A 20 28.67 11.69 -10.34
N VAL A 21 28.91 11.53 -9.04
CA VAL A 21 27.98 10.84 -8.15
C VAL A 21 26.78 11.76 -7.99
N SER A 22 25.78 11.61 -8.85
CA SER A 22 24.50 12.29 -8.74
C SER A 22 23.85 11.89 -7.42
N HIS A 23 23.92 12.77 -6.43
CA HIS A 23 23.14 12.64 -5.22
C HIS A 23 21.73 13.14 -5.51
N ALA A 24 20.71 12.35 -5.11
CA ALA A 24 19.33 12.81 -5.17
C ALA A 24 19.20 14.08 -4.32
N GLN A 25 18.91 15.21 -4.96
CA GLN A 25 18.68 16.46 -4.25
C GLN A 25 17.33 16.37 -3.54
N SER A 26 17.33 16.63 -2.24
CA SER A 26 16.10 16.80 -1.47
C SER A 26 15.44 18.13 -1.83
N PHE A 27 14.11 18.18 -1.76
CA PHE A 27 13.38 19.43 -1.93
C PHE A 27 13.70 20.40 -0.80
N ASN A 28 13.97 21.65 -1.15
CA ASN A 28 14.02 22.74 -0.18
C ASN A 28 12.61 23.12 0.29
N ASP A 29 12.52 23.96 1.32
CA ASP A 29 11.23 24.25 1.95
C ASP A 29 10.25 25.01 1.05
N ALA A 30 10.77 25.89 0.17
CA ALA A 30 9.93 26.57 -0.82
C ALA A 30 9.33 25.57 -1.83
N GLN A 31 10.13 24.61 -2.28
CA GLN A 31 9.67 23.54 -3.18
C GLN A 31 8.64 22.63 -2.49
N LYS A 32 8.85 22.26 -1.23
CA LYS A 32 7.86 21.46 -0.46
C LYS A 32 6.53 22.19 -0.31
N SER A 33 6.56 23.48 -0.01
CA SER A 33 5.36 24.31 0.12
C SER A 33 4.55 24.31 -1.18
N GLU A 34 5.24 24.49 -2.32
CA GLU A 34 4.58 24.47 -3.63
C GLU A 34 4.00 23.09 -3.95
N ILE A 35 4.74 22.01 -3.66
CA ILE A 35 4.25 20.63 -3.84
C ILE A 35 3.00 20.37 -2.99
N GLN A 36 3.00 20.78 -1.72
CA GLN A 36 1.83 20.62 -0.84
C GLN A 36 0.61 21.36 -1.38
N LYS A 37 0.80 22.56 -1.91
CA LYS A 37 -0.25 23.33 -2.56
C LYS A 37 -0.79 22.60 -3.79
N ILE A 38 0.09 22.13 -4.68
CA ILE A 38 -0.29 21.38 -5.89
C ILE A 38 -1.10 20.13 -5.51
N ILE A 39 -0.63 19.34 -4.53
CA ILE A 39 -1.34 18.14 -4.08
C ILE A 39 -2.73 18.50 -3.54
N LYS A 40 -2.82 19.53 -2.70
CA LYS A 40 -4.10 19.97 -2.15
C LYS A 40 -5.05 20.40 -3.26
N ASP A 41 -4.59 21.25 -4.17
CA ASP A 41 -5.41 21.78 -5.27
C ASP A 41 -5.86 20.63 -6.19
N TYR A 42 -4.98 19.66 -6.46
CA TYR A 42 -5.31 18.47 -7.23
C TYR A 42 -6.36 17.60 -6.54
N LEU A 43 -6.20 17.29 -5.26
CA LEU A 43 -7.19 16.48 -4.51
C LEU A 43 -8.55 17.17 -4.40
N VAL A 44 -8.57 18.51 -4.25
CA VAL A 44 -9.82 19.29 -4.21
C VAL A 44 -10.48 19.34 -5.59
N ALA A 45 -9.70 19.41 -6.66
CA ALA A 45 -10.21 19.41 -8.03
C ALA A 45 -10.69 18.02 -8.50
N ASN A 46 -10.25 16.93 -7.85
CA ASN A 46 -10.53 15.54 -8.22
C ASN A 46 -11.02 14.72 -7.00
N PRO A 47 -12.17 15.06 -6.39
CA PRO A 47 -12.67 14.38 -5.19
C PRO A 47 -13.00 12.88 -5.40
N GLU A 48 -13.28 12.46 -6.63
CA GLU A 48 -13.55 11.08 -7.02
C GLU A 48 -12.39 10.12 -6.70
N LEU A 49 -11.16 10.63 -6.64
CA LEU A 49 -10.01 9.83 -6.23
C LEU A 49 -10.19 9.22 -4.84
N ILE A 50 -10.94 9.86 -3.94
CA ILE A 50 -11.24 9.30 -2.62
C ILE A 50 -12.03 8.01 -2.77
N GLU A 51 -13.05 7.99 -3.62
CA GLU A 51 -13.87 6.80 -3.88
C GLU A 51 -13.03 5.68 -4.53
N GLU A 52 -12.20 6.03 -5.53
CA GLU A 52 -11.32 5.06 -6.20
C GLU A 52 -10.30 4.44 -5.24
N MET A 53 -9.67 5.27 -4.40
CA MET A 53 -8.73 4.81 -3.37
C MET A 53 -9.42 3.92 -2.33
N SER A 54 -10.63 4.30 -1.89
CA SER A 54 -11.42 3.47 -0.98
C SER A 54 -11.80 2.12 -1.60
N ALA A 55 -12.25 2.12 -2.85
CA ALA A 55 -12.61 0.89 -3.56
C ALA A 55 -11.40 -0.04 -3.73
N GLU A 56 -10.25 0.49 -4.13
CA GLU A 56 -9.02 -0.30 -4.26
C GLU A 56 -8.53 -0.82 -2.90
N LEU A 57 -8.65 -0.03 -1.83
CA LEU A 57 -8.32 -0.49 -0.48
C LEU A 57 -9.25 -1.61 -0.02
N GLN A 58 -10.57 -1.47 -0.20
CA GLN A 58 -11.56 -2.50 0.13
C GLN A 58 -11.28 -3.79 -0.63
N LYS A 59 -10.98 -3.71 -1.93
CA LYS A 59 -10.62 -4.86 -2.74
C LYS A 59 -9.40 -5.61 -2.18
N ARG A 60 -8.36 -4.89 -1.74
CA ARG A 60 -7.19 -5.51 -1.11
C ARG A 60 -7.51 -6.15 0.24
N GLN A 61 -8.37 -5.53 1.02
CA GLN A 61 -8.74 -6.01 2.35
C GLN A 61 -9.64 -7.25 2.28
N ALA A 62 -10.57 -7.33 1.32
CA ALA A 62 -11.54 -8.43 1.22
C ALA A 62 -10.89 -9.83 1.20
N ALA A 63 -9.79 -10.01 0.46
CA ALA A 63 -9.09 -11.30 0.41
C ALA A 63 -8.42 -11.65 1.74
N ALA A 64 -7.82 -10.66 2.42
CA ALA A 64 -7.20 -10.85 3.72
C ALA A 64 -8.25 -11.10 4.82
N GLU A 65 -9.41 -10.47 4.73
CA GLU A 65 -10.53 -10.67 5.66
C GLU A 65 -11.17 -12.06 5.51
N ALA A 66 -11.38 -12.54 4.28
CA ALA A 66 -11.90 -13.88 4.04
C ALA A 66 -11.02 -14.96 4.70
N GLU A 67 -9.70 -14.84 4.57
CA GLU A 67 -8.76 -15.77 5.21
C GLU A 67 -8.78 -15.63 6.74
N LYS A 68 -8.85 -14.40 7.26
CA LYS A 68 -9.02 -14.18 8.71
C LYS A 68 -10.31 -14.83 9.24
N HIS A 69 -11.42 -14.70 8.54
CA HIS A 69 -12.70 -15.30 8.92
C HIS A 69 -12.60 -16.84 8.92
N ARG A 70 -12.01 -17.42 7.88
CA ARG A 70 -11.78 -18.87 7.80
C ARG A 70 -10.98 -19.37 8.99
N VAL A 71 -9.88 -18.69 9.33
CA VAL A 71 -9.04 -19.03 10.48
C VAL A 71 -9.79 -18.83 11.81
N ALA A 72 -10.62 -17.79 11.94
CA ALA A 72 -11.40 -17.54 13.15
C ALA A 72 -12.42 -18.66 13.41
N VAL A 73 -13.12 -19.13 12.35
CA VAL A 73 -14.06 -20.25 12.46
C VAL A 73 -13.35 -21.53 12.88
N GLN A 74 -12.21 -21.84 12.26
CA GLN A 74 -11.41 -23.03 12.61
C GLN A 74 -10.89 -23.02 14.04
N LYS A 75 -10.59 -21.83 14.59
CA LYS A 75 -10.08 -21.69 15.96
C LYS A 75 -11.15 -21.76 17.03
N ASN A 76 -12.43 -21.53 16.68
CA ASN A 76 -13.51 -21.40 17.67
C ASN A 76 -14.74 -22.28 17.35
N PRO A 77 -14.57 -23.56 16.97
CA PRO A 77 -15.69 -24.38 16.51
C PRO A 77 -16.76 -24.58 17.60
N ASP A 78 -16.38 -24.80 18.85
CA ASP A 78 -17.34 -25.07 19.92
C ASP A 78 -18.23 -23.87 20.24
N VAL A 79 -17.68 -22.66 20.23
CA VAL A 79 -18.45 -21.43 20.48
C VAL A 79 -19.36 -21.09 19.31
N ILE A 80 -19.00 -21.51 18.09
CA ILE A 80 -19.77 -21.22 16.88
C ILE A 80 -20.88 -22.26 16.68
N PHE A 81 -20.57 -23.55 16.84
CA PHE A 81 -21.48 -24.66 16.49
C PHE A 81 -22.14 -25.33 17.71
N ASN A 82 -21.51 -25.28 18.89
CA ASN A 82 -21.94 -26.00 20.10
C ASN A 82 -22.29 -25.05 21.27
N SER A 83 -22.58 -23.77 20.99
CA SER A 83 -22.87 -22.78 22.03
C SER A 83 -24.15 -23.10 22.80
N PRO A 84 -24.13 -23.14 24.14
CA PRO A 84 -25.33 -23.36 24.95
C PRO A 84 -26.28 -22.15 24.92
N ARG A 85 -25.85 -21.03 24.34
CA ARG A 85 -26.66 -19.80 24.18
C ARG A 85 -27.33 -19.71 22.80
N GLY A 86 -27.00 -20.63 21.89
CA GLY A 86 -27.58 -20.68 20.55
C GLY A 86 -28.92 -21.41 20.52
N VAL A 87 -29.69 -21.16 19.46
CA VAL A 87 -30.90 -21.92 19.12
C VAL A 87 -30.67 -22.60 17.79
N VAL A 88 -30.99 -23.89 17.70
CA VAL A 88 -30.95 -24.64 16.44
C VAL A 88 -32.34 -24.64 15.82
N ILE A 89 -32.45 -24.12 14.61
CA ILE A 89 -33.67 -24.13 13.80
C ILE A 89 -33.43 -25.04 12.59
N GLY A 90 -34.34 -26.00 12.35
CA GLY A 90 -34.23 -26.95 11.25
C GLY A 90 -33.74 -28.34 11.67
N ASN A 91 -33.08 -29.05 10.74
CA ASN A 91 -32.60 -30.42 10.95
C ASN A 91 -31.32 -30.44 11.81
N ARG A 92 -31.39 -31.08 12.99
CA ARG A 92 -30.24 -31.22 13.90
C ARG A 92 -29.17 -32.18 13.37
N ASP A 93 -29.55 -33.13 12.55
CA ASP A 93 -28.66 -34.13 11.97
C ASP A 93 -28.29 -33.78 10.51
N GLY A 94 -28.33 -32.50 10.17
CA GLY A 94 -27.94 -31.99 8.86
C GLY A 94 -26.44 -32.20 8.61
N ASP A 95 -26.08 -32.38 7.34
CA ASP A 95 -24.71 -32.47 6.86
C ASP A 95 -24.02 -31.10 6.72
N VAL A 96 -24.80 -30.02 6.74
CA VAL A 96 -24.33 -28.63 6.68
C VAL A 96 -24.94 -27.82 7.83
N ASN A 97 -24.07 -27.07 8.53
CA ASN A 97 -24.47 -26.11 9.56
C ASN A 97 -24.36 -24.68 9.03
N PHE A 98 -25.45 -23.91 9.14
CA PHE A 98 -25.45 -22.47 8.90
C PHE A 98 -25.65 -21.74 10.23
N VAL A 99 -24.69 -20.90 10.60
CA VAL A 99 -24.71 -20.13 11.86
C VAL A 99 -24.91 -18.66 11.52
N GLU A 100 -26.08 -18.14 11.90
CA GLU A 100 -26.45 -16.75 11.67
C GLU A 100 -26.10 -15.88 12.88
N PHE A 101 -25.29 -14.86 12.64
CA PHE A 101 -25.03 -13.80 13.60
C PHE A 101 -25.91 -12.61 13.23
N PHE A 102 -26.90 -12.31 14.07
CA PHE A 102 -27.85 -11.24 13.83
C PHE A 102 -27.98 -10.29 15.03
N ASP A 103 -28.49 -9.08 14.78
CA ASP A 103 -28.83 -8.08 15.77
C ASP A 103 -30.32 -7.76 15.63
N TYR A 104 -31.08 -7.76 16.73
CA TYR A 104 -32.51 -7.45 16.71
C TYR A 104 -32.83 -6.02 16.22
N ASN A 105 -31.84 -5.12 16.17
CA ASN A 105 -32.00 -3.76 15.67
C ASN A 105 -31.53 -3.59 14.21
N CYS A 106 -31.01 -4.65 13.59
CA CYS A 106 -30.58 -4.64 12.21
C CYS A 106 -31.78 -4.99 11.31
N PRO A 107 -32.31 -4.06 10.49
CA PRO A 107 -33.51 -4.30 9.68
C PRO A 107 -33.27 -5.15 8.42
N TYR A 108 -32.01 -5.46 8.13
CA TYR A 108 -31.60 -6.36 7.03
C TYR A 108 -31.19 -7.75 7.52
N CYS A 109 -31.04 -7.87 8.83
CA CYS A 109 -31.09 -9.11 9.55
C CYS A 109 -32.60 -9.42 9.77
#